data_AF-A0A920F9Q8-F1
#
_entry.id   AF-A0A920F9Q8-F1
#
_cell.length_a   1.000
_cell.length_b   1.000
_cell.length_c   1.000
_cell.angle_alpha   90.00
_cell.angle_beta   90.00
_cell.angle_gamma   90.00
#
_symmetry.space_group_name_H-M   'P 1'
#
loop_
_entity.id
_entity.type
_entity.pdbx_description
1 polymer ?
#
loop_
_entity_poly.entity_id
_entity_poly.type
_entity_poly.pdbx_seq_one_letter_code
_entity_poly.pdbx_strand_id
1 'polypeptide(L)'
;MSKRAGTFITLEDVLKAVGKDVVRFMMLTRRNDQVLEFDFDMVVAQSRDNPVFYVQYAHARCCSVMRHASKMFGNTRLTSDLLSCAQWRS
;
A
#
# COMPACT_ATOMS: atom_id res chain seq x y z
N MET A 1 3.27 22.57 5.18
CA MET A 1 4.34 23.48 4.72
C MET A 1 4.84 24.29 5.92
N SER A 2 5.91 23.85 6.54
CA SER A 2 6.47 24.50 7.73
C SER A 2 7.29 25.72 7.35
N LYS A 3 7.01 26.83 8.03
CA LYS A 3 7.80 28.06 8.01
C LYS A 3 9.06 27.84 8.84
N ARG A 4 10.23 27.77 8.19
CA ARG A 4 11.54 28.26 8.66
C ARG A 4 12.56 28.13 7.52
N ALA A 5 13.03 29.28 7.02
CA ALA A 5 14.17 29.47 6.12
C ALA A 5 14.17 28.73 4.76
N GLY A 6 13.52 29.32 3.76
CA GLY A 6 14.14 29.58 2.45
C GLY A 6 14.24 28.49 1.37
N THR A 7 13.93 27.22 1.64
CA THR A 7 13.98 26.17 0.60
C THR A 7 12.58 25.64 0.30
N PHE A 8 12.02 26.03 -0.85
CA PHE A 8 10.76 25.49 -1.34
C PHE A 8 11.06 24.29 -2.23
N ILE A 9 10.51 23.13 -1.86
CA ILE A 9 10.55 21.91 -2.68
C ILE A 9 9.29 21.92 -3.54
N THR A 10 9.45 21.69 -4.84
CA THR A 10 8.29 21.65 -5.75
C THR A 10 7.56 20.32 -5.62
N LEU A 11 6.26 20.31 -5.93
CA LEU A 11 5.49 19.07 -5.98
C LEU A 11 6.07 18.10 -7.04
N GLU A 12 6.67 18.62 -8.11
CA GLU A 12 7.33 17.82 -9.13
C GLU A 12 8.51 17.04 -8.55
N ASP A 13 9.33 17.67 -7.70
CA ASP A 13 10.47 17.01 -7.05
C ASP A 13 9.99 15.88 -6.13
N VAL A 14 8.91 16.11 -5.38
CA VAL A 14 8.28 15.09 -4.53
C VAL A 14 7.76 13.92 -5.37
N LEU A 15 7.08 14.22 -6.49
CA LEU A 15 6.56 13.20 -7.40
C LEU A 15 7.67 12.37 -8.03
N LYS A 16 8.81 12.99 -8.39
CA LYS A 16 9.99 12.27 -8.90
C LYS A 16 10.63 11.39 -7.84
N ALA A 17 10.69 11.84 -6.59
CA ALA A 17 11.34 11.11 -5.51
C ALA A 17 10.53 9.87 -5.05
N VAL A 18 9.20 10.01 -4.92
CA VAL A 18 8.36 8.99 -4.28
C VAL A 18 7.44 8.27 -5.27
N GLY A 19 7.12 8.91 -6.39
CA GLY A 19 6.19 8.42 -7.39
C GLY A 19 4.77 8.93 -7.20
N LYS A 20 4.07 9.08 -8.33
CA LYS A 20 2.72 9.64 -8.42
C LYS A 20 1.67 8.86 -7.64
N ASP A 21 1.79 7.53 -7.56
CA ASP A 21 0.74 6.68 -7.01
C ASP A 21 0.72 6.74 -5.47
N VAL A 22 1.88 6.95 -4.87
CA VAL A 22 2.02 7.16 -3.42
C VAL A 22 1.34 8.47 -3.00
N VAL A 23 1.60 9.55 -3.75
CA VAL A 23 0.96 10.85 -3.52
C VAL A 23 -0.55 10.76 -3.71
N ARG A 24 -1.01 10.08 -4.76
CA ARG A 24 -2.45 9.85 -4.98
C ARG A 24 -3.10 9.06 -3.85
N PHE A 25 -2.45 8.00 -3.39
CA PHE A 25 -2.96 7.19 -2.29
C PHE A 25 -3.16 8.05 -1.04
N MET A 26 -2.15 8.84 -0.67
CA MET A 26 -2.23 9.78 0.46
C MET A 26 -3.37 10.80 0.31
N MET A 27 -3.58 11.34 -0.88
CA MET A 27 -4.66 12.30 -1.11
C MET A 27 -6.05 11.66 -1.04
N LEU A 28 -6.20 10.41 -1.51
CA LEU A 28 -7.47 9.70 -1.58
C LEU A 28 -7.91 9.10 -0.23
N THR A 29 -6.97 8.70 0.62
CA THR A 29 -7.29 8.09 1.92
C THR A 29 -7.53 9.09 3.04
N ARG A 30 -7.24 10.37 2.78
CA ARG A 30 -7.38 11.47 3.72
C ARG A 30 -8.67 12.25 3.47
N ARG A 31 -9.24 12.82 4.54
CA ARG A 31 -10.45 13.66 4.50
C ARG A 31 -10.18 14.98 3.79
N ASN A 32 -11.00 15.33 2.79
CA ASN A 32 -10.78 16.45 1.87
C ASN A 32 -10.75 17.85 2.52
N ASP A 33 -11.32 18.01 3.73
CA ASP A 33 -11.44 19.25 4.49
C ASP A 33 -10.18 19.62 5.28
N GLN A 34 -9.24 18.71 5.43
CA GLN A 34 -8.03 18.95 6.23
C GLN A 34 -6.85 19.50 5.41
N VAL A 35 -5.84 20.07 6.08
CA VAL A 35 -4.58 20.54 5.45
C VAL A 35 -3.64 19.36 5.21
N LEU A 36 -3.08 19.21 4.01
CA LEU A 36 -2.21 18.05 3.71
C LEU A 36 -0.89 18.19 4.46
N GLU A 37 -0.68 17.33 5.45
CA GLU A 37 0.61 17.13 6.08
C GLU A 37 1.30 15.97 5.38
N PHE A 38 2.41 16.28 4.72
CA PHE A 38 3.18 15.29 3.96
C PHE A 38 4.48 15.01 4.70
N ASP A 39 4.56 13.84 5.30
CA ASP A 39 5.78 13.33 5.94
C ASP A 39 6.56 12.49 4.93
N PHE A 40 7.71 13.01 4.49
CA PHE A 40 8.54 12.34 3.48
C PHE A 40 9.21 11.08 4.05
N ASP A 41 9.67 11.13 5.29
CA ASP A 41 10.42 10.04 5.92
C ASP A 41 9.50 8.83 6.13
N MET A 42 8.28 9.07 6.61
CA MET A 42 7.27 8.02 6.76
C MET A 42 6.94 7.35 5.43
N VAL A 43 6.84 8.12 4.35
CA VAL A 43 6.42 7.60 3.05
C VAL A 43 7.51 6.79 2.35
N VAL A 44 8.79 7.08 2.64
CA VAL A 44 9.94 6.30 2.14
C VAL A 44 10.22 5.08 3.01
N ALA A 45 9.82 5.10 4.28
CA ALA A 45 10.04 4.00 5.21
C ALA A 45 9.38 2.69 4.72
N GLN A 46 10.18 1.62 4.73
CA GLN A 46 9.69 0.24 4.48
C GLN A 46 9.22 -0.39 5.79
N SER A 47 8.29 0.27 6.47
CA SER A 47 7.72 -0.19 7.74
C SER A 47 6.23 -0.45 7.61
N ARG A 48 5.67 -1.14 8.61
CA ARG A 48 4.21 -1.37 8.69
C ARG A 48 3.42 -0.09 8.95
N ASP A 49 4.08 0.96 9.44
CA ASP A 49 3.47 2.25 9.72
C ASP A 49 3.25 3.07 8.44
N ASN A 50 3.97 2.75 7.36
CA ASN A 50 3.71 3.30 6.04
C ASN A 50 2.55 2.54 5.38
N PRO A 51 1.36 3.17 5.24
CA PRO A 51 0.18 2.47 4.72
C PRO A 51 0.34 2.05 3.26
N VAL A 52 1.11 2.80 2.47
CA VAL A 52 1.35 2.49 1.06
C VAL A 52 2.22 1.24 0.95
N PHE A 53 3.34 1.22 1.67
CA PHE A 53 4.20 0.03 1.75
C PHE A 53 3.44 -1.18 2.27
N TYR A 54 2.61 -0.99 3.31
CA TYR A 54 1.85 -2.07 3.91
C TYR A 54 0.85 -2.72 2.93
N VAL A 55 0.10 -1.91 2.17
CA VAL A 55 -0.84 -2.42 1.15
C VAL A 55 -0.11 -3.15 0.03
N GLN A 56 1.01 -2.61 -0.44
CA GLN A 56 1.83 -3.26 -1.48
C GLN A 56 2.41 -4.59 -1.00
N TYR A 57 2.92 -4.63 0.23
CA TYR A 57 3.43 -5.85 0.85
C TYR A 57 2.32 -6.89 1.05
N ALA A 58 1.15 -6.48 1.53
CA ALA A 58 -0.02 -7.35 1.68
C ALA A 58 -0.43 -7.97 0.33
N HIS A 59 -0.50 -7.15 -0.73
CA HIS A 59 -0.77 -7.62 -2.09
C HIS A 59 0.28 -8.64 -2.57
N ALA A 60 1.56 -8.34 -2.43
CA ALA A 60 2.64 -9.25 -2.80
C ALA A 60 2.56 -10.59 -2.04
N ARG A 61 2.21 -10.53 -0.74
CA ARG A 61 2.00 -11.71 0.10
C ARG A 61 0.81 -12.54 -0.37
N CYS A 62 -0.33 -11.92 -0.65
CA CYS A 62 -1.52 -12.60 -1.20
C CYS A 62 -1.19 -13.29 -2.54
N CYS A 63 -0.55 -12.58 -3.47
CA CYS A 63 -0.10 -13.18 -4.73
C CYS A 63 0.85 -14.36 -4.51
N SER A 64 1.75 -14.26 -3.54
CA SER A 64 2.65 -15.37 -3.18
C SER A 64 1.88 -16.59 -2.69
N VAL A 65 0.96 -16.41 -1.74
CA VAL A 65 0.10 -17.48 -1.24
C VAL A 65 -0.69 -18.13 -2.37
N MET A 66 -1.26 -17.34 -3.29
CA MET A 66 -2.00 -17.87 -4.44
C MET A 66 -1.12 -18.70 -5.38
N ARG A 67 0.12 -18.27 -5.64
CA ARG A 67 1.10 -19.06 -6.43
C ARG A 67 1.47 -20.37 -5.73
N HIS A 68 1.71 -20.33 -4.42
CA HIS A 68 2.00 -21.53 -3.65
C HIS A 68 0.83 -22.50 -3.63
N ALA A 69 -0.40 -22.00 -3.45
CA ALA A 69 -1.61 -22.80 -3.49
C ALA A 69 -1.80 -23.45 -4.87
N SER A 70 -1.62 -22.70 -5.97
CA SER A 70 -1.68 -23.24 -7.33
C SER A 70 -0.63 -24.34 -7.57
N LYS A 71 0.57 -24.20 -7.01
CA LYS A 71 1.62 -25.24 -7.09
C LYS A 71 1.26 -26.50 -6.30
N MET A 72 0.66 -26.38 -5.12
CA MET A 72 0.34 -27.51 -4.23
C MET A 72 -0.94 -28.25 -4.64
N PHE A 73 -1.97 -27.50 -5.03
CA PHE A 73 -3.31 -28.05 -5.29
C PHE A 73 -3.65 -28.07 -6.78
N GLY A 74 -2.72 -27.71 -7.68
CA GLY A 74 -3.01 -27.50 -9.10
C GLY A 74 -3.84 -26.23 -9.35
N ASN A 75 -4.23 -25.96 -10.59
CA ASN A 75 -5.08 -24.82 -10.97
C ASN A 75 -6.54 -24.94 -10.48
N THR A 76 -6.77 -25.73 -9.43
CA THR A 76 -8.05 -25.87 -8.75
C THR A 76 -8.53 -24.47 -8.40
N ARG A 77 -9.65 -24.08 -9.02
CA ARG A 77 -10.22 -22.74 -8.89
C ARG A 77 -10.40 -22.46 -7.40
N LEU A 78 -9.62 -21.55 -6.83
CA LEU A 78 -9.89 -20.98 -5.52
C LEU A 78 -11.09 -20.02 -5.68
N THR A 79 -12.28 -20.57 -5.95
CA THR A 79 -13.53 -19.82 -5.99
C THR A 79 -13.99 -19.49 -4.58
N SER A 80 -14.72 -18.38 -4.43
CA SER A 80 -15.36 -17.99 -3.17
C SER A 80 -16.08 -19.16 -2.50
N ASP A 81 -16.76 -19.98 -3.30
CA ASP A 81 -17.56 -21.09 -2.82
C ASP A 81 -16.70 -22.21 -2.21
N LEU A 82 -15.55 -22.53 -2.82
CA LEU A 82 -14.62 -23.54 -2.29
C LEU A 82 -13.90 -23.08 -1.02
N LEU A 83 -13.62 -21.77 -0.91
CA LEU A 83 -13.03 -21.18 0.29
C LEU A 83 -14.05 -21.09 1.45
N SER A 84 -15.33 -20.89 1.16
CA SER A 84 -16.39 -20.86 2.18
C SER A 84 -16.62 -22.21 2.85
N CYS A 85 -16.39 -23.31 2.12
CA CYS A 85 -16.47 -24.68 2.63
C CYS A 85 -15.23 -25.12 3.42
N ALA A 86 -14.10 -24.40 3.31
CA ALA A 86 -12.92 -24.60 4.14
C ALA A 86 -13.13 -24.02 5.55
N GLN A 87 -14.20 -24.43 6.23
CA GLN A 87 -14.35 -24.22 7.66
C GLN A 87 -13.26 -25.01 8.37
N TRP A 88 -12.45 -24.31 9.16
CA TRP A 88 -11.46 -24.85 10.07
C TRP A 88 -12.13 -25.84 11.02
N ARG A 89 -12.20 -27.10 10.64
CA ARG A 89 -12.46 -28.21 11.55
C ARG A 89 -11.25 -28.32 12.47
N SER A 90 -11.41 -27.76 13.67
CA SER A 90 -10.56 -28.02 14.83
C SER A 90 -10.84 -29.44 15.32
#